data_AF-A0A3N1VD13-F1
#
_entry.id   AF-A0A3N1VD13-F1
#
_cell.length_a   1.000
_cell.length_b   1.000
_cell.length_c   1.000
_cell.angle_alpha   90.00
_cell.angle_beta   90.00
_cell.angle_gamma   90.00
#
_symmetry.space_group_name_H-M   'P 1'
#
loop_
_entity.id
_entity.type
_entity.pdbx_description
1 polymer ?
#
loop_
_entity_poly.entity_id
_entity_poly.type
_entity_poly.pdbx_seq_one_letter_code
_entity_poly.pdbx_strand_id
1 'polypeptide(L)'
;MTTIPSGRRIEQAAVNALRTLLQRHDHVVEEISGQNDYGEDLFVTFAEAGRVTNDVIKVQVKGGASWRRSYGYGVPVRQHAETWANGNVPVFCVVFDPDTERLYWANATEQLRVKGHEGSRPRTIRLSDTKVLDDTSLAGFVDEARAYVGGYRGRNAVLAHLGEMAGVSFGRSDRVLHWVNDCDEQLIFWQRPGEPYATLLHSDLDWDPVRITPARLLIPGGSSLGPGFGSDFPEELRRIAPVPLIGGIILNMPEALWLASCFSATEWARRGVEVG
;
A
#
# COMPACT_ATOMS: atom_id res chain seq x y z
N MET A 1 38.78 -19.14 20.62
CA MET A 1 38.73 -18.17 19.51
C MET A 1 37.30 -18.04 19.07
N THR A 2 36.71 -16.85 19.20
CA THR A 2 35.34 -16.58 18.74
C THR A 2 35.38 -16.37 17.23
N THR A 3 34.84 -17.31 16.46
CA THR A 3 34.74 -17.21 15.00
C THR A 3 33.61 -16.25 14.63
N ILE A 4 33.91 -15.22 13.82
CA ILE A 4 32.88 -14.36 13.24
C ILE A 4 32.11 -15.21 12.21
N PRO A 5 30.78 -15.36 12.33
CA PRO A 5 30.00 -16.12 11.37
C PRO A 5 30.19 -15.54 9.96
N SER A 6 30.55 -16.37 8.98
CA SER A 6 30.79 -15.97 7.59
C SER A 6 29.61 -15.21 6.98
N GLY A 7 28.38 -15.55 7.36
CA GLY A 7 27.16 -14.85 6.93
C GLY A 7 27.13 -13.37 7.35
N ARG A 8 27.61 -13.04 8.56
CA ARG A 8 27.66 -11.66 9.05
C ARG A 8 28.66 -10.80 8.28
N ARG A 9 29.78 -11.40 7.84
CA ARG A 9 30.76 -10.70 6.99
C ARG A 9 30.17 -10.34 5.63
N ILE A 10 29.44 -11.27 5.01
CA ILE A 10 28.82 -11.04 3.70
C ILE A 10 27.68 -10.02 3.80
N GLU A 11 26.87 -10.06 4.86
CA GLU A 11 25.82 -9.08 5.11
C GLU A 11 26.39 -7.67 5.29
N GLN A 12 27.48 -7.52 6.08
CA GLN A 12 28.15 -6.23 6.21
C GLN A 12 28.78 -5.76 4.89
N ALA A 13 29.34 -6.68 4.09
CA ALA A 13 29.87 -6.34 2.77
C ALA A 13 28.77 -5.81 1.84
N ALA A 14 27.57 -6.41 1.87
CA ALA A 14 26.42 -5.95 1.11
C ALA A 14 25.98 -4.54 1.53
N VAL A 15 25.89 -4.30 2.85
CA VAL A 15 25.57 -2.99 3.43
C VAL A 15 26.59 -1.93 3.02
N ASN A 16 27.89 -2.26 3.10
CA ASN A 16 28.96 -1.35 2.72
C ASN A 16 28.97 -1.06 1.21
N ALA A 17 28.71 -2.06 0.37
CA ALA A 17 28.64 -1.89 -1.08
C ALA A 17 27.52 -0.92 -1.46
N LEU A 18 26.32 -1.12 -0.92
CA LEU A 18 25.19 -0.21 -1.15
C LEU A 18 25.47 1.20 -0.62
N ARG A 19 25.99 1.31 0.61
CA ARG A 19 26.36 2.61 1.17
C ARG A 19 27.34 3.36 0.30
N THR A 20 28.41 2.69 -0.12
CA THR A 20 29.48 3.30 -0.92
C THR A 20 28.92 3.80 -2.25
N LEU A 21 28.06 3.01 -2.91
CA LEU A 21 27.39 3.42 -4.13
C LEU A 21 26.54 4.68 -3.92
N LEU A 22 25.67 4.69 -2.91
CA LEU A 22 24.77 5.82 -2.64
C LEU A 22 25.52 7.09 -2.24
N GLN A 23 26.50 6.99 -1.33
CA GLN A 23 27.27 8.13 -0.84
C GLN A 23 28.14 8.78 -1.92
N ARG A 24 28.67 7.98 -2.86
CA ARG A 24 29.44 8.49 -4.00
C ARG A 24 28.60 9.32 -4.97
N HIS A 25 27.28 9.17 -4.92
CA HIS A 25 26.32 10.00 -5.66
C HIS A 25 25.57 10.95 -4.72
N ASP A 26 26.25 11.39 -3.65
CA ASP A 26 25.82 12.43 -2.71
C ASP A 26 24.56 12.12 -1.88
N HIS A 27 24.09 10.86 -1.85
CA HIS A 27 22.98 10.47 -1.00
C HIS A 27 23.42 10.20 0.44
N VAL A 28 22.56 10.56 1.40
CA VAL A 28 22.84 10.37 2.83
C VAL A 28 22.34 8.99 3.24
N VAL A 29 23.19 8.20 3.89
CA VAL A 29 22.90 6.84 4.34
C VAL A 29 23.19 6.71 5.82
N GLU A 30 22.20 6.25 6.58
CA GLU A 30 22.28 6.02 8.03
C GLU A 30 22.00 4.54 8.32
N GLU A 31 22.87 3.88 9.09
CA GLU A 31 22.62 2.50 9.55
C GLU A 31 21.62 2.47 10.70
N ILE A 32 20.69 1.53 10.63
CA ILE A 32 19.76 1.25 11.73
C ILE A 32 20.47 0.31 12.71
N SER A 33 20.55 0.74 13.97
CA SER A 33 21.07 -0.08 15.06
C SER A 33 20.31 -1.43 15.15
N GLY A 34 21.05 -2.54 15.05
CA GLY A 34 20.50 -3.90 15.12
C GLY A 34 19.88 -4.30 16.46
N GLN A 35 19.80 -3.39 17.44
CA GLN A 35 18.99 -3.62 18.65
C GLN A 35 17.48 -3.43 18.39
N ASN A 36 17.12 -2.74 17.29
CA ASN A 36 15.74 -2.55 16.82
C ASN A 36 15.50 -3.35 15.53
N ASP A 37 15.64 -4.68 15.59
CA ASP A 37 15.45 -5.56 14.43
C ASP A 37 13.97 -5.64 14.00
N TYR A 38 13.56 -4.67 13.19
CA TYR A 38 12.29 -4.68 12.46
C TYR A 38 12.49 -5.06 10.98
N GLY A 39 13.65 -5.65 10.63
CA GLY A 39 13.97 -6.09 9.27
C GLY A 39 14.35 -4.96 8.31
N GLU A 40 14.90 -3.84 8.80
CA GLU A 40 15.41 -2.75 7.96
C GLU A 40 16.83 -2.38 8.43
N ASP A 41 17.77 -2.20 7.49
CA ASP A 41 19.18 -2.01 7.82
C ASP A 41 19.63 -0.55 7.62
N LEU A 42 18.99 0.19 6.71
CA LEU A 42 19.38 1.55 6.33
C LEU A 42 18.20 2.51 6.24
N PHE A 43 18.44 3.76 6.61
CA PHE A 43 17.72 4.92 6.07
C PHE A 43 18.55 5.56 4.96
N VAL A 44 17.89 5.90 3.86
CA VAL A 44 18.50 6.63 2.74
C VAL A 44 17.71 7.91 2.52
N THR A 45 18.35 9.05 2.65
CA THR A 45 17.81 10.36 2.29
C THR A 45 18.41 10.79 0.96
N PHE A 46 17.56 10.97 -0.05
CA PHE A 46 18.01 11.34 -1.38
C PHE A 46 18.43 12.81 -1.45
N ALA A 47 19.42 13.08 -2.28
CA ALA A 47 19.93 14.41 -2.57
C ALA A 47 19.90 14.65 -4.08
N GLU A 48 19.70 15.90 -4.47
CA GLU A 48 19.71 16.35 -5.86
C GLU A 48 20.42 17.70 -5.91
N ALA A 49 21.36 17.84 -6.86
CA ALA A 49 22.17 19.05 -7.03
C ALA A 49 22.82 19.57 -5.72
N GLY A 50 23.36 18.66 -4.91
CA GLY A 50 24.01 18.98 -3.63
C GLY A 50 23.08 19.41 -2.50
N ARG A 51 21.75 19.23 -2.65
CA ARG A 51 20.75 19.50 -1.61
C ARG A 51 19.94 18.26 -1.29
N VAL A 52 19.68 18.02 -0.01
CA VAL A 52 18.76 16.98 0.41
C VAL A 52 17.34 17.29 -0.08
N THR A 53 16.70 16.31 -0.68
CA THR A 53 15.32 16.39 -1.18
C THR A 53 14.29 16.18 -0.08
N ASN A 54 14.74 15.67 1.08
CA ASN A 54 13.91 15.13 2.16
C ASN A 54 13.06 13.92 1.75
N ASP A 55 13.27 13.34 0.57
CA ASP A 55 12.71 12.04 0.22
C ASP A 55 13.53 10.94 0.90
N VAL A 56 12.85 10.14 1.71
CA VAL A 56 13.48 9.12 2.55
C VAL A 56 12.89 7.77 2.23
N ILE A 57 13.76 6.76 2.13
CA ILE A 57 13.38 5.34 2.08
C ILE A 57 14.08 4.56 3.18
N LYS A 58 13.47 3.43 3.58
CA LYS A 58 14.14 2.38 4.34
C LYS A 58 14.65 1.32 3.37
N VAL A 59 15.77 0.68 3.69
CA VAL A 59 16.31 -0.42 2.89
C VAL A 59 16.61 -1.63 3.75
N GLN A 60 16.06 -2.79 3.35
CA GLN A 60 16.51 -4.10 3.82
C GLN A 60 17.55 -4.61 2.83
N VAL A 61 18.77 -4.83 3.33
CA VAL A 61 19.90 -5.37 2.60
C VAL A 61 20.05 -6.86 2.91
N LYS A 62 20.37 -7.64 1.88
CA LYS A 62 20.75 -9.05 2.01
C LYS A 62 21.97 -9.33 1.16
N GLY A 63 22.90 -10.11 1.67
CA GLY A 63 24.12 -10.48 0.96
C GLY A 63 24.28 -11.99 0.86
N GLY A 64 24.70 -12.49 -0.31
CA GLY A 64 25.13 -13.88 -0.50
C GLY A 64 24.35 -14.67 -1.55
N ALA A 65 24.96 -15.76 -2.02
CA ALA A 65 24.38 -16.62 -3.06
C ALA A 65 23.07 -17.32 -2.63
N SER A 66 22.79 -17.43 -1.32
CA SER A 66 21.58 -18.05 -0.77
C SER A 66 20.28 -17.30 -1.11
N TRP A 67 20.38 -16.06 -1.58
CA TRP A 67 19.23 -15.24 -1.99
C TRP A 67 18.85 -15.42 -3.47
N ARG A 68 19.66 -16.15 -4.26
CA ARG A 68 19.38 -16.45 -5.67
C ARG A 68 18.15 -17.34 -5.82
N ARG A 69 17.38 -17.10 -6.86
CA ARG A 69 16.19 -17.84 -7.26
C ARG A 69 16.21 -18.02 -8.78
N SER A 70 15.36 -18.91 -9.30
CA SER A 70 15.24 -19.12 -10.74
C SER A 70 14.75 -17.88 -11.52
N TYR A 71 14.17 -16.90 -10.82
CA TYR A 71 13.64 -15.65 -11.38
C TYR A 71 14.50 -14.40 -11.02
N GLY A 72 15.74 -14.60 -10.57
CA GLY A 72 16.62 -13.54 -10.07
C GLY A 72 16.92 -13.73 -8.59
N TYR A 73 16.39 -12.87 -7.73
CA TYR A 73 16.62 -12.93 -6.27
C TYR A 73 15.33 -12.81 -5.47
N GLY A 74 15.37 -13.27 -4.21
CA GLY A 74 14.20 -13.24 -3.35
C GLY A 74 14.53 -12.96 -1.88
N VAL A 75 13.87 -11.94 -1.32
CA VAL A 75 13.96 -11.60 0.10
C VAL A 75 12.69 -12.05 0.83
N PRO A 76 12.78 -12.92 1.85
CA PRO A 76 11.61 -13.40 2.57
C PRO A 76 11.01 -12.28 3.43
N VAL A 77 9.68 -12.14 3.38
CA VAL A 77 8.94 -11.08 4.09
C VAL A 77 8.77 -11.41 5.58
N ARG A 78 8.52 -12.69 5.89
CA ARG A 78 8.28 -13.19 7.26
C ARG A 78 7.24 -12.33 8.01
N GLN A 79 7.54 -11.91 9.25
CA GLN A 79 6.68 -11.09 10.09
C GLN A 79 6.59 -9.61 9.68
N HIS A 80 7.39 -9.15 8.71
CA HIS A 80 7.53 -7.72 8.39
C HIS A 80 6.49 -7.21 7.38
N ALA A 81 5.59 -8.07 6.90
CA ALA A 81 4.64 -7.74 5.84
C ALA A 81 3.83 -6.47 6.14
N GLU A 82 3.30 -6.35 7.36
CA GLU A 82 2.49 -5.20 7.77
C GLU A 82 3.35 -3.93 7.88
N THR A 83 4.49 -4.01 8.55
CA THR A 83 5.42 -2.89 8.75
C THR A 83 5.94 -2.35 7.42
N TRP A 84 6.31 -3.24 6.48
CA TRP A 84 6.84 -2.84 5.18
C TRP A 84 5.75 -2.31 4.23
N ALA A 85 4.53 -2.86 4.29
CA ALA A 85 3.43 -2.40 3.44
C ALA A 85 2.86 -1.06 3.89
N ASN A 86 2.77 -0.85 5.20
CA ASN A 86 2.00 0.25 5.80
C ASN A 86 2.84 1.22 6.61
N GLY A 87 4.16 1.06 6.75
CA GLY A 87 5.04 1.97 7.50
C GLY A 87 5.04 3.43 7.00
N ASN A 88 5.55 4.37 7.78
CA ASN A 88 5.63 5.79 7.39
C ASN A 88 6.56 6.05 6.20
N VAL A 89 7.57 5.21 6.07
CA VAL A 89 8.63 5.31 5.09
C VAL A 89 8.60 4.03 4.26
N PRO A 90 8.56 4.10 2.92
CA PRO A 90 8.54 2.90 2.10
C PRO A 90 9.86 2.15 2.23
N VAL A 91 9.77 0.82 2.11
CA VAL A 91 10.86 -0.14 2.26
C VAL A 91 11.23 -0.69 0.89
N PHE A 92 12.52 -0.65 0.58
CA PHE A 92 13.13 -1.28 -0.58
C PHE A 92 13.98 -2.46 -0.14
N CYS A 93 14.01 -3.52 -0.94
CA CYS A 93 14.94 -4.62 -0.73
C CYS A 93 16.10 -4.49 -1.69
N VAL A 94 17.32 -4.70 -1.19
CA VAL A 94 18.55 -4.78 -2.00
C VAL A 94 19.27 -6.09 -1.70
N VAL A 95 19.69 -6.80 -2.75
CA VAL A 95 20.49 -8.01 -2.65
C VAL A 95 21.86 -7.78 -3.28
N PHE A 96 22.93 -8.02 -2.52
CA PHE A 96 24.30 -8.11 -3.04
C PHE A 96 24.65 -9.55 -3.39
N ASP A 97 25.03 -9.77 -4.63
CA ASP A 97 25.52 -11.04 -5.14
C ASP A 97 27.07 -11.03 -5.15
N PRO A 98 27.72 -11.83 -4.29
CA PRO A 98 29.18 -11.79 -4.15
C PRO A 98 29.94 -12.41 -5.32
N ASP A 99 29.33 -13.26 -6.15
CA ASP A 99 30.07 -13.87 -7.28
C ASP A 99 30.09 -12.93 -8.49
N THR A 100 29.07 -12.07 -8.62
CA THR A 100 29.00 -11.05 -9.67
C THR A 100 29.40 -9.66 -9.20
N GLU A 101 29.56 -9.48 -7.88
CA GLU A 101 29.79 -8.21 -7.19
C GLU A 101 28.75 -7.13 -7.54
N ARG A 102 27.50 -7.55 -7.78
CA ARG A 102 26.39 -6.66 -8.18
C ARG A 102 25.33 -6.54 -7.10
N LEU A 103 24.69 -5.38 -7.07
CA LEU A 103 23.50 -5.11 -6.28
C LEU A 103 22.27 -5.23 -7.18
N TYR A 104 21.18 -5.77 -6.63
CA TYR A 104 19.88 -5.87 -7.27
C TYR A 104 18.83 -5.30 -6.32
N TRP A 105 17.76 -4.71 -6.84
CA TRP A 105 16.79 -4.04 -5.97
C TRP A 105 15.33 -4.27 -6.39
N ALA A 106 14.42 -4.06 -5.43
CA ALA A 106 12.98 -3.95 -5.67
C ALA A 106 12.27 -3.10 -4.61
N ASN A 107 11.17 -2.45 -5.00
CA ASN A 107 10.28 -1.77 -4.07
C ASN A 107 9.40 -2.80 -3.33
N ALA A 108 9.73 -3.09 -2.06
CA ALA A 108 9.04 -4.09 -1.27
C ALA A 108 7.63 -3.61 -0.85
N THR A 109 7.52 -2.34 -0.46
CA THR A 109 6.23 -1.72 -0.10
C THR A 109 5.23 -1.80 -1.25
N GLU A 110 5.65 -1.48 -2.46
CA GLU A 110 4.79 -1.56 -3.65
C GLU A 110 4.32 -3.00 -3.91
N GLN A 111 5.24 -3.97 -3.95
CA GLN A 111 4.88 -5.38 -4.20
C GLN A 111 3.90 -5.92 -3.14
N LEU A 112 4.10 -5.55 -1.87
CA LEU A 112 3.21 -5.95 -0.78
C LEU A 112 1.82 -5.34 -0.92
N ARG A 113 1.72 -4.07 -1.34
CA ARG A 113 0.45 -3.38 -1.49
C ARG A 113 -0.33 -3.83 -2.71
N VAL A 114 0.32 -3.95 -3.87
CA VAL A 114 -0.31 -4.42 -5.11
C VAL A 114 -0.91 -5.81 -4.91
N LYS A 115 -0.13 -6.76 -4.38
CA LYS A 115 -0.63 -8.11 -4.12
C LYS A 115 -1.61 -8.18 -2.97
N GLY A 116 -1.46 -7.31 -1.97
CA GLY A 116 -2.45 -7.11 -0.93
C GLY A 116 -3.82 -6.74 -1.50
N HIS A 117 -3.89 -6.00 -2.60
CA HIS A 117 -5.15 -5.68 -3.31
C HIS A 117 -5.73 -6.90 -4.04
N GLU A 118 -4.89 -7.84 -4.46
CA GLU A 118 -5.31 -9.10 -5.10
C GLU A 118 -5.72 -10.18 -4.08
N GLY A 119 -5.77 -9.85 -2.78
CA GLY A 119 -6.09 -10.80 -1.71
C GLY A 119 -4.95 -11.78 -1.37
N SER A 120 -3.74 -11.56 -1.91
CA SER A 120 -2.57 -12.42 -1.65
C SER A 120 -1.49 -11.66 -0.89
N ARG A 121 -1.00 -12.21 0.23
CA ARG A 121 0.18 -11.66 0.91
C ARG A 121 1.44 -12.34 0.38
N PRO A 122 2.31 -11.65 -0.38
CA PRO A 122 3.52 -12.27 -0.89
C PRO A 122 4.43 -12.64 0.29
N ARG A 123 4.86 -13.90 0.31
CA ARG A 123 5.83 -14.40 1.32
C ARG A 123 7.27 -13.99 1.01
N THR A 124 7.52 -13.50 -0.20
CA THR A 124 8.84 -13.16 -0.70
C THR A 124 8.74 -11.96 -1.64
N ILE A 125 9.58 -10.96 -1.42
CA ILE A 125 9.81 -9.86 -2.36
C ILE A 125 10.69 -10.38 -3.47
N ARG A 126 10.24 -10.25 -4.72
CA ARG A 126 10.99 -10.73 -5.89
C ARG A 126 11.80 -9.58 -6.47
N LEU A 127 13.09 -9.82 -6.69
CA LEU A 127 13.99 -8.88 -7.35
C LEU A 127 14.37 -9.49 -8.69
N SER A 128 14.16 -8.76 -9.78
CA SER A 128 14.58 -9.20 -11.11
C SER A 128 16.10 -9.08 -11.25
N ASP A 129 16.70 -10.02 -11.96
CA ASP A 129 18.08 -9.98 -12.44
C ASP A 129 18.38 -8.82 -13.41
N THR A 130 17.34 -8.16 -13.95
CA THR A 130 17.49 -6.95 -14.77
C THR A 130 17.52 -5.65 -13.95
N LYS A 131 17.04 -5.67 -12.70
CA LYS A 131 17.02 -4.50 -11.80
C LYS A 131 18.34 -4.37 -11.05
N VAL A 132 19.43 -4.22 -11.80
CA VAL A 132 20.78 -3.98 -11.27
C VAL A 132 20.86 -2.57 -10.68
N LEU A 133 21.57 -2.41 -9.57
CA LEU A 133 21.89 -1.13 -8.95
C LEU A 133 23.40 -0.89 -9.02
N ASP A 134 23.82 -0.01 -9.92
CA ASP A 134 25.21 0.39 -10.12
C ASP A 134 25.31 1.89 -10.47
N ASP A 135 26.51 2.36 -10.77
CA ASP A 135 26.75 3.78 -11.11
C ASP A 135 25.95 4.27 -12.33
N THR A 136 25.54 3.38 -13.23
CA THR A 136 24.79 3.73 -14.45
C THR A 136 23.28 3.70 -14.22
N SER A 137 22.80 2.83 -13.33
CA SER A 137 21.37 2.66 -13.05
C SER A 137 20.87 3.40 -11.82
N LEU A 138 21.76 3.95 -10.98
CA LEU A 138 21.40 4.62 -9.73
C LEU A 138 20.41 5.77 -9.94
N ALA A 139 20.62 6.63 -10.96
CA ALA A 139 19.73 7.75 -11.24
C ALA A 139 18.29 7.28 -11.47
N GLY A 140 18.10 6.23 -12.28
CA GLY A 140 16.77 5.65 -12.52
C GLY A 140 16.16 5.01 -11.27
N PHE A 141 16.96 4.39 -10.41
CA PHE A 141 16.49 3.91 -9.10
C PHE A 141 16.00 5.05 -8.21
N VAL A 142 16.77 6.15 -8.14
CA VAL A 142 16.43 7.34 -7.34
C VAL A 142 15.14 7.97 -7.84
N ASP A 143 14.98 8.13 -9.16
CA ASP A 143 13.76 8.67 -9.76
C ASP A 143 12.54 7.80 -9.45
N GLU A 144 12.66 6.47 -9.62
CA GLU A 144 11.57 5.52 -9.31
C GLU A 144 11.22 5.54 -7.81
N ALA A 145 12.23 5.58 -6.94
CA ALA A 145 12.03 5.63 -5.49
C ALA A 145 11.40 6.95 -5.03
N ARG A 146 11.87 8.10 -5.53
CA ARG A 146 11.32 9.43 -5.19
C ARG A 146 9.91 9.62 -5.72
N ALA A 147 9.63 9.18 -6.94
CA ALA A 147 8.26 9.19 -7.48
C ALA A 147 7.30 8.39 -6.59
N TYR A 148 7.74 7.20 -6.13
CA TYR A 148 6.96 6.39 -5.20
C TYR A 148 6.77 7.08 -3.84
N VAL A 149 7.83 7.67 -3.26
CA VAL A 149 7.76 8.43 -2.00
C VAL A 149 6.77 9.59 -2.11
N GLY A 150 6.83 10.37 -3.19
CA GLY A 150 5.91 11.48 -3.46
C GLY A 150 4.46 11.01 -3.50
N GLY A 151 4.15 9.97 -4.27
CA GLY A 151 2.80 9.38 -4.31
C GLY A 151 2.37 8.79 -2.97
N TYR A 152 3.27 8.15 -2.24
CA TYR A 152 3.02 7.56 -0.92
C TYR A 152 2.64 8.62 0.12
N ARG A 153 3.37 9.74 0.15
CA ARG A 153 3.08 10.90 1.00
C ARG A 153 1.81 11.60 0.59
N GLY A 154 1.62 11.85 -0.71
CA GLY A 154 0.42 12.50 -1.25
C GLY A 154 -0.85 11.76 -0.86
N ARG A 155 -0.87 10.42 -1.00
CA ARG A 155 -2.00 9.61 -0.54
C ARG A 155 -2.26 9.80 0.96
N ASN A 156 -1.22 9.76 1.79
CA ASN A 156 -1.39 9.89 3.25
C ASN A 156 -1.87 11.31 3.62
N ALA A 157 -1.45 12.34 2.91
CA ALA A 157 -1.94 13.71 3.09
C ALA A 157 -3.42 13.85 2.75
N VAL A 158 -3.87 13.23 1.64
CA VAL A 158 -5.30 13.18 1.27
C VAL A 158 -6.11 12.46 2.35
N LEU A 159 -5.64 11.30 2.83
CA LEU A 159 -6.34 10.57 3.90
C LEU A 159 -6.40 11.38 5.21
N ALA A 160 -5.32 12.08 5.57
CA ALA A 160 -5.31 12.95 6.75
C ALA A 160 -6.33 14.08 6.62
N HIS A 161 -6.35 14.76 5.48
CA HIS A 161 -7.30 15.84 5.20
C HIS A 161 -8.76 15.37 5.26
N LEU A 162 -9.07 14.25 4.59
CA LEU A 162 -10.41 13.66 4.62
C LEU A 162 -10.82 13.24 6.04
N GLY A 163 -9.87 12.73 6.84
CA GLY A 163 -10.11 12.35 8.22
C GLY A 163 -10.41 13.55 9.11
N GLU A 164 -9.63 14.63 8.96
CA GLU A 164 -9.86 15.91 9.66
C GLU A 164 -11.24 16.49 9.32
N MET A 165 -11.61 16.50 8.04
CA MET A 165 -12.91 17.00 7.58
C MET A 165 -14.08 16.22 8.19
N ALA A 166 -13.97 14.89 8.23
CA ALA A 166 -15.04 14.02 8.72
C ALA A 166 -14.92 13.69 10.23
N GLY A 167 -13.97 14.28 10.95
CA GLY A 167 -13.76 14.02 12.38
C GLY A 167 -13.35 12.58 12.72
N VAL A 168 -12.72 11.87 11.78
CA VAL A 168 -12.31 10.46 11.94
C VAL A 168 -10.83 10.25 11.65
N SER A 169 -10.30 9.08 12.03
CA SER A 169 -8.94 8.68 11.68
C SER A 169 -8.98 7.39 10.86
N PHE A 170 -8.36 7.43 9.68
CA PHE A 170 -8.25 6.28 8.79
C PHE A 170 -6.96 5.49 9.06
N GLY A 171 -7.10 4.17 9.12
CA GLY A 171 -5.98 3.24 9.13
C GLY A 171 -5.26 3.20 7.78
N ARG A 172 -3.96 2.84 7.80
CA ARG A 172 -3.14 2.75 6.57
C ARG A 172 -3.55 1.64 5.62
N SER A 173 -4.15 0.59 6.17
CA SER A 173 -4.68 -0.56 5.46
C SER A 173 -6.14 -0.37 5.02
N ASP A 174 -6.78 0.71 5.46
CA ASP A 174 -8.16 1.02 5.11
C ASP A 174 -8.29 1.39 3.64
N ARG A 175 -9.46 1.08 3.09
CA ARG A 175 -9.86 1.46 1.74
C ARG A 175 -10.77 2.67 1.86
N VAL A 176 -10.20 3.83 1.57
CA VAL A 176 -10.90 5.11 1.58
C VAL A 176 -11.01 5.57 0.14
N LEU A 177 -12.23 5.70 -0.35
CA LEU A 177 -12.55 6.25 -1.66
C LEU A 177 -13.34 7.53 -1.41
N HIS A 178 -12.98 8.59 -2.13
CA HIS A 178 -13.59 9.91 -2.00
C HIS A 178 -14.16 10.33 -3.34
N TRP A 179 -15.31 10.97 -3.30
CA TRP A 179 -15.95 11.56 -4.46
C TRP A 179 -16.74 12.79 -4.05
N VAL A 180 -16.84 13.73 -4.98
CA VAL A 180 -17.58 14.98 -4.84
C VAL A 180 -18.62 14.98 -5.95
N ASN A 181 -19.88 15.16 -5.59
CA ASN A 181 -20.98 15.20 -6.55
C ASN A 181 -21.12 16.60 -7.18
N ASP A 182 -22.08 16.76 -8.11
CA ASP A 182 -22.32 18.04 -8.81
C ASP A 182 -22.87 19.16 -7.89
N CYS A 183 -23.23 18.83 -6.66
CA CYS A 183 -23.69 19.75 -5.62
C CYS A 183 -22.60 20.12 -4.61
N ASP A 184 -21.33 19.78 -4.89
CA ASP A 184 -20.18 19.92 -3.99
C ASP A 184 -20.30 19.12 -2.68
N GLU A 185 -21.26 18.19 -2.60
CA GLU A 185 -21.40 17.28 -1.47
C GLU A 185 -20.32 16.20 -1.57
N GLN A 186 -19.77 15.83 -0.42
CA GLN A 186 -18.61 14.97 -0.36
C GLN A 186 -18.96 13.64 0.29
N LEU A 187 -18.60 12.57 -0.42
CA LEU A 187 -18.83 11.20 -0.01
C LEU A 187 -17.48 10.52 0.23
N ILE A 188 -17.35 9.90 1.40
CA ILE A 188 -16.22 9.04 1.74
C ILE A 188 -16.75 7.64 1.99
N PHE A 189 -16.34 6.72 1.13
CA PHE A 189 -16.54 5.29 1.32
C PHE A 189 -15.32 4.74 2.05
N TRP A 190 -15.55 4.18 3.24
CA TRP A 190 -14.51 3.68 4.12
C TRP A 190 -14.71 2.20 4.44
N GLN A 191 -13.88 1.35 3.85
CA GLN A 191 -13.88 -0.10 4.09
C GLN A 191 -12.61 -0.50 4.83
N ARG A 192 -12.76 -0.98 6.07
CA ARG A 192 -11.67 -1.60 6.82
C ARG A 192 -11.48 -3.06 6.38
N PRO A 193 -10.23 -3.56 6.31
CA PRO A 193 -9.98 -4.97 5.98
C PRO A 193 -10.67 -5.92 6.96
N GLY A 194 -11.40 -6.91 6.44
CA GLY A 194 -12.07 -7.92 7.24
C GLY A 194 -13.39 -7.48 7.90
N GLU A 195 -13.83 -6.24 7.74
CA GLU A 195 -15.19 -5.86 8.13
C GLU A 195 -16.20 -6.26 7.04
N PRO A 196 -17.34 -6.89 7.37
CA PRO A 196 -18.33 -7.31 6.38
C PRO A 196 -19.16 -6.14 5.82
N TYR A 197 -18.95 -4.93 6.34
CA TYR A 197 -19.62 -3.69 5.94
C TYR A 197 -18.57 -2.62 5.65
N ALA A 198 -19.00 -1.56 4.96
CA ALA A 198 -18.26 -0.31 4.85
C ALA A 198 -18.95 0.79 5.67
N THR A 199 -18.24 1.87 5.94
CA THR A 199 -18.76 3.09 6.54
C THR A 199 -18.88 4.16 5.46
N LEU A 200 -20.05 4.78 5.34
CA LEU A 200 -20.27 5.98 4.54
C LEU A 200 -20.15 7.19 5.46
N LEU A 201 -19.34 8.17 5.06
CA LEU A 201 -19.33 9.50 5.64
C LEU A 201 -19.79 10.44 4.53
N HIS A 202 -20.81 11.23 4.80
CA HIS A 202 -21.45 12.11 3.82
C HIS A 202 -21.55 13.50 4.42
N SER A 203 -21.17 14.54 3.66
CA SER A 203 -21.20 15.93 4.14
C SER A 203 -22.59 16.34 4.65
N ASP A 204 -23.64 15.96 3.92
CA ASP A 204 -25.03 16.30 4.24
C ASP A 204 -25.62 15.55 5.43
N LEU A 205 -24.92 14.52 5.90
CA LEU A 205 -25.27 13.78 7.12
C LEU A 205 -24.36 14.20 8.27
N ASP A 206 -23.83 15.42 8.25
CA ASP A 206 -22.90 15.97 9.25
C ASP A 206 -21.68 15.07 9.50
N TRP A 207 -21.30 14.28 8.49
CA TRP A 207 -20.25 13.25 8.57
C TRP A 207 -20.52 12.12 9.58
N ASP A 208 -21.76 11.96 10.04
CA ASP A 208 -22.13 10.87 10.94
C ASP A 208 -21.82 9.50 10.29
N PRO A 209 -21.06 8.61 10.95
CA PRO A 209 -20.70 7.32 10.37
C PRO A 209 -21.90 6.42 10.13
N VAL A 210 -22.20 6.12 8.87
CA VAL A 210 -23.29 5.22 8.50
C VAL A 210 -22.74 3.88 8.01
N ARG A 211 -23.12 2.78 8.67
CA ARG A 211 -22.75 1.44 8.20
C ARG A 211 -23.58 1.04 6.98
N ILE A 212 -22.89 0.72 5.90
CA ILE A 212 -23.48 0.37 4.61
C ILE A 212 -22.99 -0.99 4.11
N THR A 213 -23.87 -1.72 3.43
CA THR A 213 -23.58 -3.02 2.82
C THR A 213 -24.14 -3.06 1.39
N PRO A 214 -23.59 -3.91 0.49
CA PRO A 214 -24.15 -4.08 -0.85
C PRO A 214 -25.64 -4.43 -0.82
N ALA A 215 -26.03 -5.32 0.09
CA ALA A 215 -27.40 -5.77 0.27
C ALA A 215 -28.40 -4.63 0.59
N ARG A 216 -27.91 -3.55 1.20
CA ARG A 216 -28.69 -2.37 1.61
C ARG A 216 -28.66 -1.23 0.59
N LEU A 217 -27.94 -1.36 -0.52
CA LEU A 217 -27.95 -0.39 -1.61
C LEU A 217 -29.01 -0.77 -2.66
N LEU A 218 -30.05 0.04 -2.78
CA LEU A 218 -31.11 -0.10 -3.78
C LEU A 218 -30.89 0.87 -4.93
N ILE A 219 -30.86 0.36 -6.17
CA ILE A 219 -30.82 1.16 -7.39
C ILE A 219 -32.07 0.81 -8.22
N PRO A 220 -33.01 1.76 -8.43
CA PRO A 220 -34.22 1.53 -9.21
C PRO A 220 -33.93 1.01 -10.62
N GLY A 221 -34.68 0.00 -11.07
CA GLY A 221 -34.52 -0.58 -12.41
C GLY A 221 -33.22 -1.37 -12.65
N GLY A 222 -32.33 -1.45 -11.66
CA GLY A 222 -30.98 -2.02 -11.77
C GLY A 222 -30.88 -3.51 -11.49
N SER A 223 -31.81 -4.33 -12.00
CA SER A 223 -31.82 -5.79 -11.81
C SER A 223 -30.68 -6.49 -12.57
N SER A 224 -29.41 -6.16 -12.27
CA SER A 224 -28.17 -6.91 -12.64
C SER A 224 -26.84 -6.14 -12.43
N LEU A 225 -26.74 -5.13 -11.55
CA LEU A 225 -25.50 -4.33 -11.40
C LEU A 225 -24.34 -4.96 -10.58
N GLY A 226 -24.39 -6.25 -10.22
CA GLY A 226 -23.32 -6.93 -9.46
C GLY A 226 -23.80 -7.53 -8.13
N PRO A 227 -23.05 -7.44 -7.02
CA PRO A 227 -23.03 -8.35 -5.84
C PRO A 227 -24.33 -8.45 -4.98
N GLY A 228 -25.50 -8.66 -5.59
CA GLY A 228 -26.77 -8.79 -4.89
C GLY A 228 -27.28 -7.47 -4.31
N PHE A 229 -27.06 -6.35 -5.01
CA PHE A 229 -27.53 -5.04 -4.57
C PHE A 229 -29.04 -5.04 -4.28
N GLY A 230 -29.39 -4.48 -3.12
CA GLY A 230 -30.77 -4.34 -2.67
C GLY A 230 -31.39 -5.64 -2.17
N SER A 231 -30.62 -6.72 -2.01
CA SER A 231 -31.11 -8.05 -1.57
C SER A 231 -31.89 -8.02 -0.25
N ASP A 232 -31.68 -7.01 0.60
CA ASP A 232 -32.39 -6.87 1.87
C ASP A 232 -33.79 -6.23 1.73
N PHE A 233 -34.13 -5.63 0.58
CA PHE A 233 -35.44 -5.01 0.35
C PHE A 233 -36.46 -5.98 -0.27
N PRO A 234 -37.75 -5.91 0.08
CA PRO A 234 -38.80 -6.70 -0.59
C PRO A 234 -38.83 -6.45 -2.11
N GLU A 235 -39.12 -7.48 -2.89
CA GLU A 235 -39.10 -7.41 -4.36
C GLU A 235 -40.04 -6.34 -4.93
N GLU A 236 -41.21 -6.17 -4.31
CA GLU A 236 -42.20 -5.14 -4.66
C GLU A 236 -41.61 -3.73 -4.49
N LEU A 237 -40.88 -3.48 -3.41
CA LEU A 237 -40.23 -2.21 -3.15
C LEU A 237 -39.11 -1.93 -4.17
N ARG A 238 -38.38 -2.98 -4.60
CA ARG A 238 -37.35 -2.82 -5.65
C ARG A 238 -37.92 -2.42 -7.01
N ARG A 239 -39.15 -2.83 -7.31
CA ARG A 239 -39.83 -2.49 -8.56
C ARG A 239 -40.47 -1.10 -8.55
N ILE A 240 -40.81 -0.58 -7.37
CA ILE A 240 -41.66 0.61 -7.22
C ILE A 240 -40.87 1.82 -6.66
N ALA A 241 -39.72 1.61 -6.00
CA ALA A 241 -38.91 2.69 -5.46
C ALA A 241 -38.48 3.68 -6.57
N PRO A 242 -38.85 4.97 -6.48
CA PRO A 242 -38.56 5.96 -7.52
C PRO A 242 -37.14 6.52 -7.42
N VAL A 243 -36.44 6.28 -6.31
CA VAL A 243 -35.14 6.88 -6.00
C VAL A 243 -34.15 5.85 -5.45
N PRO A 244 -32.85 6.00 -5.71
CA PRO A 244 -31.80 5.20 -5.07
C PRO A 244 -31.73 5.41 -3.56
N LEU A 245 -31.41 4.34 -2.84
CA LEU A 245 -31.39 4.32 -1.37
C LEU A 245 -30.22 3.49 -0.84
N ILE A 246 -29.61 3.90 0.28
CA ILE A 246 -28.70 3.05 1.04
C ILE A 246 -29.01 3.07 2.53
N GLY A 247 -29.47 1.95 3.08
CA GLY A 247 -29.77 1.85 4.52
C GLY A 247 -30.77 2.90 5.04
N GLY A 248 -31.65 3.42 4.18
CA GLY A 248 -32.62 4.48 4.51
C GLY A 248 -32.20 5.90 4.10
N ILE A 249 -30.98 6.10 3.60
CA ILE A 249 -30.49 7.37 3.06
C ILE A 249 -30.89 7.46 1.59
N ILE A 250 -31.50 8.57 1.18
CA ILE A 250 -31.80 8.87 -0.22
C ILE A 250 -30.51 9.30 -0.91
N LEU A 251 -30.25 8.73 -2.08
CA LEU A 251 -29.11 9.09 -2.91
C LEU A 251 -29.61 9.57 -4.28
N ASN A 252 -28.84 10.43 -4.93
CA ASN A 252 -28.99 10.63 -6.36
C ASN A 252 -28.41 9.43 -7.15
N MET A 253 -28.69 9.38 -8.46
CA MET A 253 -28.24 8.25 -9.29
C MET A 253 -26.70 8.16 -9.39
N PRO A 254 -25.96 9.26 -9.62
CA PRO A 254 -24.49 9.24 -9.58
C PRO A 254 -23.90 8.68 -8.27
N GLU A 255 -24.41 9.09 -7.11
CA GLU A 255 -24.00 8.58 -5.79
C GLU A 255 -24.20 7.08 -5.67
N ALA A 256 -25.37 6.60 -6.08
CA ALA A 256 -25.69 5.19 -5.99
C ALA A 256 -24.78 4.34 -6.90
N LEU A 257 -24.50 4.81 -8.11
CA LEU A 257 -23.58 4.14 -9.05
C LEU A 257 -22.13 4.17 -8.56
N TRP A 258 -21.71 5.29 -7.97
CA TRP A 258 -20.40 5.41 -7.37
C TRP A 258 -20.25 4.44 -6.19
N LEU A 259 -21.23 4.38 -5.27
CA LEU A 259 -21.23 3.42 -4.17
C LEU A 259 -21.24 1.96 -4.64
N ALA A 260 -22.02 1.64 -5.68
CA ALA A 260 -22.00 0.31 -6.29
C ALA A 260 -20.61 -0.06 -6.84
N SER A 261 -19.93 0.91 -7.45
CA SER A 261 -18.57 0.76 -7.96
C SER A 261 -17.57 0.58 -6.80
N CYS A 262 -17.71 1.37 -5.73
CA CYS A 262 -16.90 1.24 -4.51
C CYS A 262 -17.05 -0.15 -3.89
N PHE A 263 -18.28 -0.65 -3.75
CA PHE A 263 -18.52 -2.01 -3.26
C PHE A 263 -17.86 -3.05 -4.16
N SER A 264 -18.01 -2.94 -5.48
CA SER A 264 -17.40 -3.87 -6.42
C SER A 264 -15.86 -3.85 -6.35
N ALA A 265 -15.26 -2.66 -6.32
CA ALA A 265 -13.80 -2.49 -6.26
C ALA A 265 -13.17 -2.95 -4.92
N THR A 266 -13.96 -3.02 -3.85
CA THR A 266 -13.51 -3.39 -2.51
C THR A 266 -14.00 -4.75 -2.03
N GLU A 267 -14.63 -5.54 -2.91
CA GLU A 267 -15.21 -6.84 -2.56
C GLU A 267 -14.17 -7.78 -1.91
N TRP A 268 -12.98 -7.85 -2.49
CA TRP A 268 -11.87 -8.67 -1.99
C TRP A 268 -11.46 -8.31 -0.55
N ALA A 269 -11.61 -7.04 -0.13
CA ALA A 269 -11.24 -6.58 1.21
C ALA A 269 -12.24 -7.06 2.28
N ARG A 270 -13.47 -7.42 1.87
CA ARG A 270 -14.50 -8.03 2.72
C ARG A 270 -14.43 -9.55 2.75
N ARG A 271 -13.90 -10.20 1.69
CA ARG A 271 -13.79 -11.67 1.57
C ARG A 271 -12.81 -12.33 2.56
N GLY A 272 -12.01 -11.55 3.31
CA GLY A 272 -11.10 -12.06 4.34
C GLY A 272 -11.77 -12.69 5.57
N VAL A 273 -13.10 -12.87 5.57
CA VAL A 273 -13.90 -13.45 6.66
C VAL A 273 -14.43 -14.85 6.31
N GLU A 274 -13.98 -15.47 5.21
CA GLU A 274 -14.29 -16.89 4.97
C GLU A 274 -13.43 -17.81 5.86
N VAL A 275 -14.02 -18.14 7.02
CA VAL A 275 -13.92 -19.39 7.79
C VAL A 275 -12.52 -19.81 8.25
N GLY A 276 -12.22 -19.49 9.51
CA GLY A 276 -11.56 -20.42 10.43
C GLY A 276 -12.62 -21.24 11.16
#